data_AF-A0A519HF32-F1
#
_entry.id   AF-A0A519HF32-F1
#
_cell.length_a   1.000
_cell.length_b   1.000
_cell.length_c   1.000
_cell.angle_alpha   90.00
_cell.angle_beta   90.00
_cell.angle_gamma   90.00
#
_symmetry.space_group_name_H-M   'P 1'
#
loop_
_entity.id
_entity.type
_entity.pdbx_description
1 polymer ?
#
loop_
_entity_poly.entity_id
_entity_poly.type
_entity_poly.pdbx_seq_one_letter_code
_entity_poly.pdbx_strand_id
1 'polypeptide(L)' 'MNTRDVVIFSGERFVVPQCIQRIDHLSTHGWQLRYGGTKLFSDHSQDGSGARRALAMATKELLKRIAT' A
#
# COMPACT_ATOMS: atom_id res chain seq x y z
N MET A 1 -0.94 -2.55 -15.96
CA MET A 1 -0.51 -2.84 -14.57
C MET A 1 -1.52 -3.80 -13.96
N ASN A 2 -1.09 -4.96 -13.46
CA ASN A 2 -1.98 -5.93 -12.83
C ASN A 2 -2.30 -5.52 -11.39
N THR A 3 -3.55 -5.70 -11.00
CA THR A 3 -4.06 -5.41 -9.65
C THR A 3 -4.64 -6.66 -9.00
N ARG A 4 -4.88 -6.59 -7.69
CA ARG A 4 -5.55 -7.62 -6.89
C ARG A 4 -6.38 -6.98 -5.80
N ASP A 5 -7.42 -7.67 -5.35
CA ASP A 5 -8.18 -7.29 -4.17
C ASP A 5 -7.42 -7.67 -2.89
N VAL A 6 -7.39 -6.74 -1.94
CA VAL A 6 -6.83 -6.93 -0.60
C VAL A 6 -7.86 -6.44 0.41
N VAL A 7 -8.21 -7.30 1.36
CA VAL A 7 -9.01 -6.94 2.54
C VAL A 7 -8.05 -6.74 3.69
N ILE A 8 -8.08 -5.58 4.35
CA ILE A 8 -7.25 -5.32 5.54
C ILE A 8 -7.99 -5.74 6.82
N PHE A 9 -7.33 -5.69 7.97
CA PHE A 9 -7.91 -6.14 9.25
C PHE A 9 -9.20 -5.39 9.66
N SER A 10 -9.42 -4.16 9.19
CA SER A 10 -10.66 -3.40 9.42
C SER A 10 -11.85 -3.89 8.57
N GLY A 11 -11.63 -4.83 7.64
CA GLY A 11 -12.62 -5.30 6.68
C GLY A 11 -12.73 -4.45 5.41
N GLU A 12 -12.01 -3.34 5.33
CA GLU A 12 -11.99 -2.50 4.13
C GLU A 12 -11.28 -3.20 2.97
N ARG A 13 -11.85 -3.04 1.76
CA ARG A 13 -11.35 -3.65 0.52
C ARG A 13 -10.61 -2.63 -0.33
N PHE A 14 -9.47 -3.05 -0.87
CA PHE A 14 -8.62 -2.23 -1.72
C PHE A 14 -8.26 -2.98 -3.00
N VAL A 15 -8.25 -2.26 -4.13
CA VAL A 15 -7.66 -2.74 -5.38
C VAL A 15 -6.21 -2.24 -5.42
N VAL A 16 -5.27 -3.18 -5.37
CA VAL A 16 -3.86 -2.90 -5.10
C VAL A 16 -3.00 -3.41 -6.26
N PRO A 17 -2.08 -2.60 -6.83
CA PRO A 17 -1.08 -3.09 -7.78
C PRO A 17 -0.27 -4.26 -7.22
N GLN A 18 0.02 -5.26 -8.05
CA GLN A 18 0.71 -6.47 -7.57
C GLN A 18 2.08 -6.20 -6.93
N CYS A 19 2.80 -5.16 -7.36
CA CYS A 19 4.08 -4.74 -6.77
C CYS A 19 3.94 -3.90 -5.48
N ILE A 20 2.72 -3.73 -4.95
CA ILE A 20 2.46 -3.14 -3.65
C ILE A 20 1.89 -4.23 -2.73
N GLN A 21 2.43 -4.33 -1.52
CA GLN A 21 2.05 -5.33 -0.52
C GLN A 21 1.56 -4.65 0.76
N ARG A 22 0.49 -5.19 1.35
CA ARG A 22 0.03 -4.76 2.68
C ARG A 22 0.99 -5.27 3.75
N ILE A 23 1.34 -4.39 4.69
CA ILE A 23 2.04 -4.73 5.92
C ILE A 23 1.09 -4.41 7.06
N ASP A 24 0.66 -5.46 7.77
CA ASP A 24 -0.13 -5.37 8.99
C ASP A 24 0.58 -6.21 10.05
N HIS A 25 1.42 -5.58 10.86
CA HIS A 25 2.18 -6.27 11.90
C HIS A 25 2.25 -5.43 13.18
N LEU A 26 1.59 -5.90 14.25
CA LEU A 26 1.57 -5.40 15.65
C LEU A 26 1.39 -3.87 15.83
N SER A 27 2.35 -3.07 15.37
CA SER A 27 2.39 -1.61 15.48
C SER A 27 2.59 -0.90 14.14
N THR A 28 2.82 -1.65 13.07
CA THR A 28 3.13 -1.13 11.74
C THR A 28 2.03 -1.55 10.77
N HIS A 29 1.30 -0.54 10.30
CA HIS A 29 0.29 -0.66 9.26
C HIS A 29 0.71 0.20 8.08
N GLY A 30 0.70 -0.37 6.88
CA GLY A 30 1.14 0.36 5.70
C GLY A 30 1.13 -0.45 4.42
N TRP A 31 1.55 0.21 3.35
CA TRP A 31 1.74 -0.38 2.04
C TRP A 31 3.20 -0.32 1.64
N GLN A 32 3.80 -1.48 1.39
CA GLN A 32 5.17 -1.57 0.90
C GLN A 32 5.18 -1.68 -0.62
N LEU A 33 5.76 -0.68 -1.28
CA LEU A 33 6.10 -0.72 -2.70
C LEU A 33 7.37 -1.57 -2.89
N ARG A 34 7.33 -2.50 -3.85
CA ARG A 34 8.41 -3.46 -4.18
C ARG A 34 8.76 -3.41 -5.68
N TYR A 35 8.93 -2.20 -6.23
CA TYR A 35 9.31 -1.99 -7.64
C TYR A 35 10.46 -0.99 -7.71
N GLY A 36 11.62 -1.38 -8.27
CA GLY A 36 12.83 -0.54 -8.24
C GLY A 36 13.33 -0.29 -6.81
N GLY A 37 13.34 -1.33 -5.97
CA GLY A 37 13.62 -1.25 -4.54
C GLY A 37 12.37 -1.19 -3.65
N THR A 38 12.57 -1.23 -2.33
CA THR A 38 11.48 -1.25 -1.35
C THR A 38 11.24 0.11 -0.71
N LYS A 39 9.97 0.53 -0.56
CA LYS A 39 9.59 1.73 0.19
C LYS A 39 8.26 1.50 0.92
N LEU A 40 8.23 1.78 2.22
CA LEU A 40 7.02 1.67 3.04
C LEU A 40 6.27 3.01 3.08
N PHE A 41 4.96 2.96 2.91
CA PHE A 41 4.03 4.06 3.12
C PHE A 41 3.16 3.70 4.31
N SER A 42 3.42 4.32 5.47
CA SER A 42 2.67 4.06 6.71
C SER A 42 1.25 4.62 6.61
N ASP A 43 0.30 3.92 7.20
CA ASP A 43 -1.07 4.42 7.37
C ASP A 43 -1.12 5.60 8.33
N HIS A 44 -0.16 5.70 9.26
CA HIS A 44 -0.21 6.63 10.39
C HIS A 44 -1.50 6.49 11.23
N SER A 45 -2.10 5.30 11.22
CA SER A 45 -3.24 4.94 12.05
C SER A 45 -3.19 3.47 12.46
N GLN A 46 -3.81 3.15 13.60
CA GLN A 46 -4.00 1.80 14.12
C GLN A 46 -5.36 1.19 13.75
N ASP A 47 -6.33 2.00 13.29
CA ASP A 47 -7.69 1.54 12.92
C ASP A 47 -7.86 1.29 11.40
N GLY A 48 -6.79 1.52 10.62
CA GLY A 48 -6.81 1.36 9.18
C GLY A 48 -7.35 2.56 8.39
N SER A 49 -7.83 3.63 9.05
CA SER A 49 -8.36 4.83 8.36
C SER A 49 -7.33 5.52 7.46
N GLY A 50 -6.04 5.33 7.73
CA GLY A 50 -4.93 5.84 6.92
C GLY A 50 -4.58 5.00 5.69
N ALA A 51 -5.09 3.77 5.58
CA ALA A 51 -4.70 2.80 4.55
C ALA A 51 -4.96 3.32 3.13
N ARG A 52 -6.09 4.00 2.91
CA ARG A 52 -6.42 4.57 1.60
C ARG A 52 -5.42 5.64 1.15
N ARG A 53 -5.06 6.56 2.06
CA ARG A 53 -4.10 7.62 1.77
C ARG A 53 -2.72 7.04 1.52
N ALA A 54 -2.29 6.08 2.34
CA ALA A 54 -1.01 5.41 2.17
C ALA A 54 -0.93 4.66 0.82
N LEU A 55 -1.99 3.97 0.42
CA LEU A 55 -2.06 3.27 -0.87
C LEU A 55 -1.97 4.25 -2.06
N ALA A 56 -2.65 5.40 -1.97
CA ALA A 56 -2.58 6.42 -3.01
C ALA A 56 -1.15 6.96 -3.18
N MET A 57 -0.43 7.18 -2.07
CA MET A 57 0.98 7.59 -2.12
C MET A 57 1.89 6.51 -2.72
N ALA A 58 1.71 5.25 -2.32
CA ALA A 58 2.46 4.13 -2.87
C ALA A 58 2.23 3.96 -4.38
N THR A 59 0.98 4.12 -4.83
CA THR A 59 0.61 4.05 -6.25
C THR A 59 1.19 5.21 -7.05
N LYS A 60 1.18 6.43 -6.50
CA LYS A 60 1.79 7.59 -7.14
C LYS A 60 3.30 7.40 -7.34
N GLU A 61 4.00 6.89 -6.32
CA GLU A 61 5.42 6.57 -6.41
C GLU A 61 5.69 5.47 -7.45
N LEU A 62 4.86 4.43 -7.49
CA LEU A 62 4.97 3.37 -8.50
C LEU A 62 4.86 3.95 -9.93
N LEU A 63 3.85 4.76 -10.20
CA LEU A 63 3.68 5.40 -11.50
C LEU A 63 4.89 6.27 -11.86
N LYS A 64 5.45 6.98 -10.90
CA LYS A 64 6.69 7.75 -11.09
C LYS A 64 7.86 6.85 -11.49
N ARG A 65 8.01 5.68 -10.87
CA ARG A 65 9.10 4.72 -11.19
C ARG A 65 8.93 4.00 -12.52
N ILE A 66 7.69 3.81 -12.97
CA ILE A 66 7.40 3.23 -14.29
C ILE A 66 7.68 4.23 -15.41
N ALA A 67 7.49 5.52 -15.14
CA ALA A 67 7.71 6.58 -16.12
C ALA A 67 9.19 7.00 -16.29
N THR A 68 10.11 6.46 -15.48
CA THR A 68 11.56 6.67 -15.56
C THR A 68 12.21 5.51 -16.30
#